data_AF-A0A0P6WIL4-F1
#
_entry.id   AF-A0A0P6WIL4-F1
#
_cell.length_a   1.000
_cell.length_b   1.000
_cell.length_c   1.000
_cell.angle_alpha   90.00
_cell.angle_beta   90.00
_cell.angle_gamma   90.00
#
_symmetry.space_group_name_H-M   'P 1'
#
loop_
_entity.id
_entity.type
_entity.pdbx_description
1 polymer ?
#
loop_
_entity_poly.entity_id
_entity_poly.type
_entity_poly.pdbx_seq_one_letter_code
_entity_poly.pdbx_strand_id
1 'polypeptide(L)'
;MEEERRESFRRVAGSARRLACAALVGCGLFAVAAAVPAPAQAQSAEASEGALRSFNGNWSGSGTAQNAQGTAERLRCEASYRVVPAGDSMQLSIQCNSDNYKFSLRCSIEYNDGAVTGKWMETTRNVEGVITGRGQAGEIKAAAQGAQFSASLYIQTRGRTQNVTIRSPGTELTQISITFNRKG
;
A
#
# COMPACT_ATOMS: atom_id res chain seq x y z
N MET A 1 32.76 -25.66 -1.46
CA MET A 1 32.88 -25.33 -0.01
C MET A 1 31.99 -24.13 0.30
N GLU A 2 30.72 -24.12 -0.10
CA GLU A 2 29.66 -25.05 0.29
C GLU A 2 29.47 -25.12 1.81
N GLU A 3 28.23 -24.84 2.20
CA GLU A 3 27.54 -25.64 3.21
C GLU A 3 27.64 -25.22 4.69
N GLU A 4 27.40 -23.95 5.03
CA GLU A 4 27.03 -23.66 6.44
C GLU A 4 26.14 -22.43 6.68
N ARG A 5 25.50 -21.86 5.65
CA ARG A 5 24.50 -20.78 5.83
C ARG A 5 23.07 -21.32 5.81
N ARG A 6 22.85 -22.42 6.51
CA ARG A 6 21.55 -22.94 6.92
C ARG A 6 21.63 -23.07 8.44
N GLU A 7 20.60 -22.63 9.16
CA GLU A 7 20.38 -22.77 10.62
C GLU A 7 20.37 -21.51 11.51
N SER A 8 20.23 -20.28 10.99
CA SER A 8 19.87 -19.13 11.87
C SER A 8 18.37 -19.00 12.15
N PHE A 9 17.56 -20.00 11.79
CA PHE A 9 16.13 -20.05 12.07
C PHE A 9 15.84 -20.86 13.34
N ARG A 10 16.24 -20.36 14.51
CA ARG A 10 15.76 -20.88 15.80
C ARG A 10 15.41 -19.76 16.76
N ARG A 11 14.12 -19.42 16.75
CA ARG A 11 13.25 -19.18 17.92
C ARG A 11 13.79 -18.19 18.97
N VAL A 12 13.39 -16.93 18.85
CA VAL A 12 13.28 -16.02 20.01
C VAL A 12 12.09 -16.50 20.85
N ALA A 13 12.35 -17.49 21.72
CA ALA A 13 11.43 -17.86 22.79
C ALA A 13 11.68 -16.91 23.96
N GLY A 14 10.72 -16.00 24.19
CA GLY A 14 10.74 -15.04 25.28
C GLY A 14 10.90 -15.69 26.65
N SER A 15 11.68 -15.00 27.48
CA SER A 15 12.03 -15.32 28.86
C SER A 15 10.85 -15.84 29.70
N ALA A 16 10.93 -17.11 30.11
CA ALA A 16 10.17 -17.62 31.24
C ALA A 16 10.70 -16.99 32.54
N ARG A 17 10.03 -15.95 33.01
CA ARG A 17 10.24 -15.42 34.37
C ARG A 17 9.85 -16.51 35.37
N ARG A 18 10.86 -17.10 36.02
CA ARG A 18 10.70 -17.92 37.21
C ARG A 18 10.19 -17.01 38.33
N LEU A 19 8.94 -17.17 38.72
CA LEU A 19 8.44 -16.67 40.00
C LEU A 19 8.42 -17.87 40.96
N ALA A 20 9.46 -17.95 41.79
CA ALA A 20 9.42 -18.75 43.00
C ALA A 20 8.58 -17.97 44.03
N CYS A 21 7.44 -18.51 44.43
CA CYS A 21 6.76 -18.09 45.65
C CYS A 21 6.82 -19.25 46.64
N ALA A 22 7.47 -18.99 47.78
CA ALA A 22 7.64 -19.90 48.89
C ALA A 22 6.27 -20.29 49.48
N ALA A 23 6.06 -21.59 49.68
CA ALA A 23 4.96 -22.10 50.49
C ALA A 23 5.31 -21.93 51.97
N LEU A 24 4.50 -21.17 52.71
CA LEU A 24 4.45 -21.25 54.17
C LEU A 24 3.15 -21.94 54.56
N VAL A 25 3.31 -23.08 55.22
CA VAL A 25 2.27 -23.89 55.85
C VAL A 25 1.80 -23.16 57.11
N GLY A 26 0.50 -22.87 57.21
CA GLY A 26 -0.12 -22.26 58.38
C GLY A 26 -1.57 -22.73 58.53
N CYS A 27 -1.84 -23.40 59.65
CA CYS A 27 -3.11 -24.03 60.02
C CYS A 27 -4.15 -22.99 60.46
N GLY A 28 -5.40 -23.10 59.98
CA GLY A 28 -6.58 -22.54 60.65
C GLY A 28 -7.52 -21.66 59.82
N LEU A 29 -8.79 -22.09 59.81
CA LEU A 29 -10.04 -21.35 59.51
C LEU A 29 -10.35 -21.04 58.03
N PHE A 30 -11.47 -21.64 57.59
CA PHE A 30 -12.13 -21.42 56.30
C PHE A 30 -12.46 -19.93 56.07
N ALA A 31 -11.89 -19.36 55.02
CA ALA A 31 -12.45 -18.20 54.32
C ALA A 31 -12.13 -18.34 52.82
N VAL A 32 -13.15 -18.64 52.03
CA VAL A 32 -13.05 -18.80 50.57
C VAL A 32 -12.80 -17.43 49.95
N ALA A 33 -11.55 -17.12 49.61
CA ALA A 33 -11.20 -15.93 48.84
C ALA A 33 -11.59 -16.15 47.37
N ALA A 34 -12.74 -15.60 46.96
CA ALA A 34 -13.16 -15.57 45.57
C ALA A 34 -12.23 -14.64 44.76
N ALA A 35 -11.28 -15.21 44.04
CA ALA A 35 -10.49 -14.49 43.04
C ALA A 35 -11.41 -14.10 41.87
N VAL A 36 -11.69 -12.81 41.73
CA VAL A 36 -12.44 -12.26 40.60
C VAL A 36 -11.48 -12.15 39.41
N PRO A 37 -11.66 -12.92 38.30
CA PRO A 37 -10.83 -12.75 37.12
C PRO A 37 -11.17 -11.41 36.45
N ALA A 38 -10.17 -10.55 36.30
CA ALA A 38 -10.29 -9.33 35.51
C ALA A 38 -10.57 -9.69 34.03
N PRO A 39 -11.51 -9.00 33.35
CA PRO A 39 -11.76 -9.26 31.93
C PRO A 39 -10.52 -8.83 31.13
N ALA A 40 -9.90 -9.79 30.46
CA ALA A 40 -8.91 -9.51 29.43
C ALA A 40 -9.62 -8.74 28.31
N GLN A 41 -9.31 -7.45 28.17
CA GLN A 41 -9.74 -6.67 27.02
C GLN A 41 -9.01 -7.25 25.80
N ALA A 42 -9.71 -8.08 25.04
CA ALA A 42 -9.27 -8.47 23.71
C ALA A 42 -9.21 -7.20 22.87
N GLN A 43 -8.00 -6.71 22.59
CA GLN A 43 -7.80 -5.76 21.50
C GLN A 43 -8.16 -6.52 20.23
N SER A 44 -9.35 -6.24 19.70
CA SER A 44 -9.71 -6.63 18.35
C SER A 44 -8.64 -6.02 17.43
N ALA A 45 -7.72 -6.85 16.94
CA ALA A 45 -7.02 -6.53 15.72
C ALA A 45 -8.11 -6.44 14.66
N GLU A 46 -8.51 -5.22 14.31
CA GLU A 46 -9.29 -4.99 13.10
C GLU A 46 -8.49 -5.67 12.00
N ALA A 47 -9.00 -6.80 11.50
CA ALA A 47 -8.46 -7.44 10.33
C ALA A 47 -8.42 -6.34 9.29
N SER A 48 -7.22 -5.86 8.94
CA SER A 48 -7.05 -4.77 8.00
C SER A 48 -7.87 -5.15 6.78
N GLU A 49 -8.99 -4.45 6.54
CA GLU A 49 -9.72 -4.60 5.28
C GLU A 49 -8.65 -4.48 4.20
N GLY A 50 -8.37 -5.59 3.50
CA GLY A 50 -7.12 -5.75 2.75
C GLY A 50 -6.73 -4.45 2.04
N ALA A 51 -5.53 -3.93 2.34
CA ALA A 51 -5.21 -2.51 2.22
C ALA A 51 -5.51 -1.89 0.84
N LEU A 52 -5.51 -2.72 -0.20
CA LEU A 52 -5.78 -2.30 -1.57
C LEU A 52 -7.27 -2.32 -1.97
N ARG A 53 -8.17 -2.90 -1.17
CA ARG A 53 -9.60 -3.07 -1.51
C ARG A 53 -10.29 -1.76 -1.86
N SER A 54 -9.96 -0.68 -1.16
CA SER A 54 -10.53 0.66 -1.40
C SER A 54 -10.31 1.17 -2.82
N PHE A 55 -9.31 0.65 -3.54
CA PHE A 55 -8.97 1.05 -4.90
C PHE A 55 -9.79 0.30 -5.97
N ASN A 56 -10.32 -0.90 -5.67
CA ASN A 56 -10.91 -1.80 -6.66
C ASN A 56 -12.04 -1.16 -7.50
N GLY A 57 -12.06 -1.41 -8.81
CA GLY A 57 -13.13 -0.95 -9.69
C GLY A 57 -12.65 -0.03 -10.81
N ASN A 58 -13.61 0.56 -11.51
CA ASN A 58 -13.35 1.42 -12.65
C ASN A 58 -13.54 2.89 -12.27
N TRP A 59 -12.76 3.76 -12.90
CA TRP A 59 -12.68 5.18 -12.57
C TRP A 59 -12.61 6.02 -13.84
N SER A 60 -13.17 7.22 -13.81
CA SER A 60 -13.02 8.23 -14.86
C SER A 60 -12.90 9.61 -14.27
N GLY A 61 -12.16 10.48 -14.94
CA GLY A 61 -11.84 11.79 -14.38
C GLY A 61 -11.17 12.71 -15.36
N SER A 62 -10.80 13.87 -14.85
CA SER A 62 -10.00 14.85 -15.57
C SER A 62 -8.83 15.30 -14.70
N GLY A 63 -7.82 15.82 -15.35
CA GLY A 63 -6.61 16.29 -14.68
C GLY A 63 -5.86 17.33 -15.48
N THR A 64 -4.65 17.62 -15.03
CA THR A 64 -3.69 18.44 -15.74
C THR A 64 -2.34 17.74 -15.82
N ALA A 65 -1.65 17.93 -16.93
CA ALA A 65 -0.23 17.62 -17.09
C ALA A 65 0.53 18.94 -17.23
N GLN A 66 1.50 19.17 -16.35
CA GLN A 66 2.41 20.29 -16.46
C GLN A 66 3.66 19.84 -17.22
N ASN A 67 4.08 20.61 -18.21
CA ASN A 67 5.31 20.34 -18.94
C ASN A 67 6.54 21.00 -18.28
N ALA A 68 7.72 20.76 -18.83
CA ALA A 68 8.98 21.34 -18.35
C ALA A 68 9.03 22.89 -18.42
N GLN A 69 8.20 23.51 -19.26
CA GLN A 69 8.07 24.97 -19.40
C GLN A 69 7.05 25.57 -18.42
N GLY A 70 6.38 24.75 -17.61
CA GLY A 70 5.35 25.16 -16.65
C GLY A 70 3.94 25.28 -17.23
N THR A 71 3.77 25.09 -18.54
CA THR A 71 2.46 25.09 -19.21
C THR A 71 1.65 23.88 -18.77
N ALA A 72 0.38 24.12 -18.43
CA ALA A 72 -0.55 23.08 -18.03
C ALA A 72 -1.48 22.71 -19.19
N GLU A 73 -1.58 21.41 -19.46
CA GLU A 73 -2.50 20.84 -20.44
C GLU A 73 -3.58 20.01 -19.75
N ARG A 74 -4.82 20.11 -20.23
CA ARG A 74 -5.95 19.38 -19.65
C ARG A 74 -5.97 17.93 -20.13
N LEU A 75 -6.12 17.01 -19.19
CA LEU A 75 -6.25 15.57 -19.44
C LEU A 75 -7.69 15.09 -19.24
N ARG A 76 -8.09 14.10 -20.04
CA ARG A 76 -9.22 13.20 -19.76
C ARG A 76 -8.65 11.81 -19.49
N CYS A 77 -9.02 11.23 -18.35
CA CYS A 77 -8.41 9.98 -17.89
C CYS A 77 -9.46 8.94 -17.53
N GLU A 78 -9.12 7.68 -17.78
CA GLU A 78 -9.84 6.51 -17.30
C GLU A 78 -8.87 5.56 -16.61
N ALA A 79 -9.37 4.84 -15.60
CA ALA A 79 -8.57 3.86 -14.90
C ALA A 79 -9.39 2.61 -14.53
N SER A 80 -8.72 1.47 -14.46
CA SER A 80 -9.32 0.18 -14.14
C SER A 80 -8.43 -0.56 -13.17
N TYR A 81 -8.90 -0.74 -11.94
CA TYR A 81 -8.17 -1.40 -10.87
C TYR A 81 -8.84 -2.74 -10.57
N ARG A 82 -8.06 -3.81 -10.49
CA ARG A 82 -8.49 -5.18 -10.18
C ARG A 82 -7.70 -5.65 -8.98
N VAL A 83 -8.37 -5.71 -7.84
CA VAL A 83 -7.78 -6.12 -6.58
C VAL A 83 -8.20 -7.56 -6.29
N VAL A 84 -7.26 -8.42 -5.91
CA VAL A 84 -7.57 -9.81 -5.57
C VAL A 84 -8.42 -9.90 -4.29
N PRO A 85 -9.16 -11.00 -4.06
CA PRO A 85 -10.04 -11.13 -2.91
C PRO A 85 -9.37 -10.99 -1.55
N ALA A 86 -8.05 -11.18 -1.41
CA ALA A 86 -7.32 -10.94 -0.16
C ALA A 86 -7.05 -9.44 0.08
N GLY A 87 -6.98 -8.62 -0.97
CA GLY A 87 -6.74 -7.18 -0.89
C GLY A 87 -5.28 -6.78 -0.75
N ASP A 88 -4.36 -7.69 -1.06
CA ASP A 88 -2.91 -7.54 -1.00
C ASP A 88 -2.24 -7.44 -2.38
N SER A 89 -2.90 -7.84 -3.46
CA SER A 89 -2.41 -7.68 -4.84
C SER A 89 -3.39 -6.89 -5.70
N MET A 90 -2.86 -6.06 -6.61
CA MET A 90 -3.63 -5.24 -7.53
C MET A 90 -2.98 -5.14 -8.91
N GLN A 91 -3.76 -5.44 -9.95
CA GLN A 91 -3.46 -5.02 -11.32
C GLN A 91 -4.20 -3.74 -11.63
N LEU A 92 -3.53 -2.77 -12.25
CA LEU A 92 -4.15 -1.50 -12.63
C LEU A 92 -3.72 -1.03 -14.01
N SER A 93 -4.63 -0.28 -14.65
CA SER A 93 -4.32 0.52 -15.83
C SER A 93 -4.87 1.94 -15.70
N ILE A 94 -4.15 2.90 -16.27
CA ILE A 94 -4.58 4.30 -16.39
C ILE A 94 -4.31 4.75 -17.83
N GLN A 95 -5.33 5.23 -18.52
CA GLN A 95 -5.22 5.86 -19.83
C GLN A 95 -5.57 7.34 -19.70
N CYS A 96 -4.69 8.22 -20.14
CA CYS A 96 -4.97 9.65 -20.23
C CYS A 96 -4.77 10.16 -21.66
N ASN A 97 -5.63 11.07 -22.07
CA ASN A 97 -5.57 11.72 -23.38
C ASN A 97 -5.77 13.24 -23.22
N SER A 98 -5.04 14.00 -24.00
CA SER A 98 -5.22 15.43 -24.25
C SER A 98 -4.99 15.73 -25.73
N ASP A 99 -4.84 17.00 -26.09
CA ASP A 99 -4.66 17.41 -27.49
C ASP A 99 -3.24 17.11 -27.98
N ASN A 100 -2.23 17.24 -27.12
CA ASN A 100 -0.81 17.00 -27.44
C ASN A 100 -0.22 15.79 -26.72
N TYR A 101 -0.84 15.29 -25.65
CA TYR A 101 -0.29 14.21 -24.83
C TYR A 101 -1.21 13.01 -24.72
N LYS A 102 -0.61 11.84 -24.92
CA LYS A 102 -1.21 10.56 -24.61
C LYS A 102 -0.21 9.71 -23.84
N PHE A 103 -0.68 9.08 -22.78
CA PHE A 103 0.08 8.08 -22.05
C PHE A 103 -0.83 7.00 -21.50
N SER A 104 -0.29 5.79 -21.38
CA SER A 104 -0.99 4.61 -20.88
C SER A 104 -0.11 3.87 -19.90
N LEU A 105 -0.53 3.80 -18.65
CA LEU A 105 0.19 3.11 -17.59
C LEU A 105 -0.47 1.77 -17.30
N ARG A 106 0.35 0.74 -17.08
CA ARG A 106 -0.04 -0.55 -16.50
C ARG A 106 0.86 -0.84 -15.31
N CYS A 107 0.29 -1.23 -14.18
CA CYS A 107 1.07 -1.63 -13.02
C CYS A 107 0.53 -2.92 -12.39
N SER A 108 1.46 -3.70 -11.85
CA SER A 108 1.19 -4.84 -10.96
C SER A 108 1.77 -4.49 -9.60
N ILE A 109 0.93 -4.48 -8.57
CA ILE A 109 1.28 -4.05 -7.21
C ILE A 109 1.04 -5.18 -6.23
N GLU A 110 2.00 -5.40 -5.35
CA GLU A 110 1.93 -6.27 -4.18
C GLU A 110 2.07 -5.43 -2.91
N TYR A 111 1.25 -5.75 -1.91
CA TYR A 111 1.23 -5.13 -0.61
C TYR A 111 1.60 -6.16 0.46
N ASN A 112 2.55 -5.81 1.32
CA ASN A 112 2.96 -6.63 2.45
C ASN A 112 3.25 -5.72 3.65
N ASP A 113 2.38 -5.77 4.66
CA ASP A 113 2.54 -5.06 5.94
C ASP A 113 2.99 -3.59 5.79
N GLY A 114 2.24 -2.84 4.98
CA GLY A 114 2.50 -1.42 4.71
C GLY A 114 3.49 -1.17 3.57
N ALA A 115 4.33 -2.14 3.19
CA ALA A 115 5.21 -2.03 2.04
C ALA A 115 4.43 -2.26 0.73
N VAL A 116 4.71 -1.43 -0.27
CA VAL A 116 4.20 -1.56 -1.63
C VAL A 116 5.37 -1.86 -2.56
N THR A 117 5.26 -2.92 -3.36
CA THR A 117 6.24 -3.27 -4.38
C THR A 117 5.53 -3.63 -5.68
N GLY A 118 6.23 -3.61 -6.80
CA GLY A 118 5.60 -3.94 -8.06
C GLY A 118 6.39 -3.59 -9.30
N LYS A 119 5.70 -3.69 -10.43
CA LYS A 119 6.20 -3.29 -11.75
C LYS A 119 5.26 -2.28 -12.38
N TRP A 120 5.81 -1.43 -13.22
CA TRP A 120 5.05 -0.48 -14.03
C TRP A 120 5.56 -0.46 -15.46
N MET A 121 4.67 -0.14 -16.39
CA MET A 121 4.99 0.08 -17.79
C MET A 121 4.15 1.24 -18.32
N GLU A 122 4.79 2.15 -19.03
CA GLU A 122 4.15 3.11 -19.93
C GLU A 122 4.20 2.54 -21.35
N THR A 123 3.04 2.26 -21.94
CA THR A 123 2.97 1.48 -23.18
C THR A 123 3.08 2.32 -24.46
N THR A 124 2.95 3.64 -24.40
CA THR A 124 3.06 4.50 -25.61
C THR A 124 4.51 4.78 -26.00
N ARG A 125 5.44 4.70 -25.04
CA ARG A 125 6.89 4.92 -25.18
C ARG A 125 7.70 3.67 -24.85
N ASN A 126 7.04 2.57 -24.47
CA ASN A 126 7.66 1.30 -24.12
C ASN A 126 8.72 1.44 -23.01
N VAL A 127 8.37 2.18 -21.96
CA VAL A 127 9.23 2.40 -20.79
C VAL A 127 8.66 1.61 -19.62
N GLU A 128 9.52 0.94 -18.87
CA GLU A 128 9.10 0.12 -17.74
C GLU A 128 10.09 0.20 -16.58
N GLY A 129 9.67 -0.36 -15.46
CA GLY A 129 10.54 -0.61 -14.34
C GLY A 129 9.79 -1.06 -13.10
N VAL A 130 10.27 -0.64 -11.93
CA VAL A 130 9.79 -1.08 -10.63
C VAL A 130 9.06 0.03 -9.88
N ILE A 131 8.07 -0.36 -9.08
CA ILE A 131 7.41 0.51 -8.11
C ILE A 131 7.82 0.03 -6.72
N THR A 132 8.19 0.95 -5.85
CA THR A 132 8.42 0.70 -4.42
C THR A 132 7.80 1.82 -3.59
N GLY A 133 7.33 1.52 -2.39
CA GLY A 133 6.67 2.54 -1.58
C GLY A 133 6.00 1.99 -0.34
N ARG A 134 5.01 2.76 0.13
CA ARG A 134 4.13 2.38 1.23
C ARG A 134 2.66 2.55 0.84
N GLY A 135 1.83 1.71 1.42
CA GLY A 135 0.38 1.73 1.24
C GLY A 135 -0.34 1.59 2.57
N GLN A 136 -1.60 1.99 2.57
CA GLN A 136 -2.58 1.70 3.60
C GLN A 136 -3.97 1.82 2.96
N ALA A 137 -5.03 1.54 3.72
CA ALA A 137 -6.40 1.71 3.24
C ALA A 137 -6.61 3.13 2.68
N GLY A 138 -6.96 3.21 1.39
CA GLY A 138 -7.24 4.47 0.71
C GLY A 138 -6.03 5.35 0.37
N GLU A 139 -4.79 4.94 0.65
CA GLU A 139 -3.61 5.76 0.35
C GLU A 139 -2.41 4.93 -0.15
N ILE A 140 -1.75 5.39 -1.21
CA ILE A 140 -0.47 4.84 -1.70
C ILE A 140 0.50 5.98 -1.94
N LYS A 141 1.71 5.85 -1.38
CA LYS A 141 2.87 6.72 -1.64
C LYS A 141 3.99 5.86 -2.18
N ALA A 142 4.41 6.11 -3.41
CA ALA A 142 5.39 5.25 -4.08
C ALA A 142 6.36 6.05 -4.95
N ALA A 143 7.46 5.40 -5.32
CA ALA A 143 8.37 5.83 -6.34
C ALA A 143 8.34 4.80 -7.49
N ALA A 144 8.25 5.30 -8.72
CA ALA A 144 8.42 4.52 -9.94
C ALA A 144 9.82 4.80 -10.49
N GLN A 145 10.58 3.74 -10.75
CA GLN A 145 11.96 3.82 -11.23
C GLN A 145 12.10 2.94 -12.47
N GLY A 146 12.75 3.45 -13.50
CA GLY A 146 13.14 2.75 -14.73
C GLY A 146 14.51 3.24 -15.19
N ALA A 147 15.01 2.73 -16.32
CA ALA A 147 16.38 2.98 -16.79
C ALA A 147 16.74 4.47 -16.91
N GLN A 148 15.79 5.30 -17.38
CA GLN A 148 15.97 6.75 -17.56
C GLN A 148 14.76 7.53 -17.03
N PHE A 149 14.00 6.94 -16.13
CA PHE A 149 12.77 7.53 -15.60
C PHE A 149 12.71 7.36 -14.09
N SER A 150 12.36 8.44 -13.40
CA SER A 150 12.05 8.43 -11.98
C SER A 150 10.85 9.33 -11.73
N ALA A 151 9.90 8.83 -10.94
CA ALA A 151 8.75 9.60 -10.51
C ALA A 151 8.33 9.25 -9.09
N SER A 152 7.75 10.22 -8.40
CA SER A 152 6.96 9.98 -7.20
C SER A 152 5.47 9.92 -7.54
N LEU A 153 4.77 8.97 -6.94
CA LEU A 153 3.35 8.72 -7.11
C LEU A 153 2.66 8.87 -5.76
N TYR A 154 1.54 9.57 -5.76
CA TYR A 154 0.64 9.65 -4.63
C TYR A 154 -0.80 9.38 -5.09
N ILE A 155 -1.45 8.42 -4.42
CA ILE A 155 -2.85 8.11 -4.65
C ILE A 155 -3.58 8.23 -3.32
N GLN A 156 -4.72 8.93 -3.32
CA GLN A 156 -5.61 8.99 -2.18
C GLN A 156 -7.06 8.78 -2.63
N THR A 157 -7.75 7.80 -2.03
CA THR A 157 -9.16 7.51 -2.25
C THR A 157 -9.97 7.89 -1.03
N ARG A 158 -11.07 8.62 -1.27
CA ARG A 158 -12.07 8.98 -0.26
C ARG A 158 -13.45 8.66 -0.82
N GLY A 159 -14.06 7.57 -0.33
CA GLY A 159 -15.34 7.07 -0.85
C GLY A 159 -15.27 6.76 -2.35
N ARG A 160 -16.02 7.53 -3.15
CA ARG A 160 -16.08 7.39 -4.61
C ARG A 160 -15.16 8.35 -5.39
N THR A 161 -14.34 9.15 -4.71
CA THR A 161 -13.39 10.07 -5.34
C THR A 161 -11.96 9.62 -5.08
N GLN A 162 -11.09 9.75 -6.08
CA GLN A 162 -9.67 9.43 -5.96
C GLN A 162 -8.82 10.53 -6.59
N ASN A 163 -7.80 10.97 -5.87
CA ASN A 163 -6.77 11.86 -6.39
C ASN A 163 -5.52 11.06 -6.69
N VAL A 164 -4.95 11.29 -7.87
CA VAL A 164 -3.69 10.72 -8.32
C VAL A 164 -2.76 11.86 -8.68
N THR A 165 -1.56 11.87 -8.10
CA THR A 165 -0.50 12.82 -8.44
C THR A 165 0.75 12.05 -8.82
N ILE A 166 1.34 12.39 -9.96
CA ILE A 166 2.64 11.88 -10.40
C ILE A 166 3.56 13.09 -10.55
N ARG A 167 4.77 13.01 -10.00
CA ARG A 167 5.82 14.01 -10.21
C ARG A 167 7.07 13.35 -10.75
N SER A 168 7.52 13.80 -11.91
CA SER A 168 8.70 13.32 -12.61
C SER A 168 9.58 14.51 -12.99
N PRO A 169 10.35 15.08 -12.04
CA PRO A 169 11.26 16.18 -12.34
C PRO A 169 12.26 15.78 -13.43
N GLY A 170 12.57 16.71 -14.34
CA GLY A 170 13.54 16.47 -15.41
C GLY A 170 13.01 15.68 -16.62
N THR A 171 11.71 15.37 -16.67
CA THR A 171 11.07 14.81 -17.86
C THR A 171 10.20 15.85 -18.57
N GLU A 172 9.71 15.51 -19.77
CA GLU A 172 8.82 16.38 -20.54
C GLU A 172 7.56 16.77 -19.76
N LEU A 173 6.95 15.81 -19.05
CA LEU A 173 5.81 16.02 -18.16
C LEU A 173 6.28 16.00 -16.70
N THR A 174 6.42 17.17 -16.10
CA THR A 174 7.00 17.32 -14.76
C THR A 174 6.03 16.98 -13.64
N GLN A 175 4.74 17.21 -13.85
CA GLN A 175 3.69 16.88 -12.88
C GLN A 175 2.39 16.50 -13.59
N ILE A 176 1.72 15.47 -13.09
CA ILE A 176 0.37 15.09 -13.48
C ILE A 176 -0.50 15.08 -12.22
N SER A 177 -1.68 15.69 -12.29
CA SER A 177 -2.67 15.66 -11.21
C SER A 177 -4.04 15.31 -11.78
N ILE A 178 -4.65 14.25 -11.28
CA ILE A 178 -5.93 13.73 -11.79
C ILE A 178 -6.89 13.55 -10.61
N THR A 179 -8.12 13.98 -10.81
CA THR A 179 -9.23 13.63 -9.92
C THR A 179 -10.17 12.69 -10.66
N PHE A 180 -10.28 11.47 -10.13
CA PHE A 180 -11.14 10.40 -10.57
C PHE A 180 -12.41 10.31 -9.74
N ASN A 181 -13.48 9.89 -10.38
CA ASN A 181 -14.72 9.42 -9.76
C ASN A 181 -14.95 7.96 -10.14
N ARG A 182 -15.39 7.13 -9.18
CA ARG A 182 -15.66 5.72 -9.40
C ARG A 182 -16.87 5.56 -10.32
N LYS A 183 -16.70 4.81 -11.42
CA LYS A 183 -17.79 4.41 -12.32
C LYS A 183 -18.76 3.49 -11.55
N GLY A 184 -20.04 3.54 -11.95
CA GLY A 184 -21.18 2.87 -11.31
C GLY A 184 -20.87 1.49 -10.78
#